data_AF-A0A0R0AMZ8-F1
#
_entry.id   AF-A0A0R0AMZ8-F1
#
_cell.length_a   1.000
_cell.length_b   1.000
_cell.length_c   1.000
_cell.angle_alpha   90.00
_cell.angle_beta   90.00
_cell.angle_gamma   90.00
#
_symmetry.space_group_name_H-M   'P 1'
#
loop_
_entity.id
_entity.type
_entity.pdbx_description
1 polymer ?
#
loop_
_entity_poly.entity_id
_entity_poly.type
_entity_poly.pdbx_seq_one_letter_code
_entity_poly.pdbx_strand_id
1 'polypeptide(L)'
;MNLHAVRAVVAEDEALLRQSLLGLLAEVWPTLEVVGECEDGASALESIAELQPDVVFLDIRMPGLTGIEVARAMAEASPRSQVVFVTAYDQYAIDAFEQGAIDYLLKPISRERLAATVQRVQSRLAAGQPDTDVLDALLARLSARPGQPGERPPMAWITASSGRETRLIQLDEVAYFQADHKYTVVMTADGESVLRTSLRELLDVLDPVAFKQIHRSTIVNMKAVASVIRDDTGKGKLRLKNRPEMLTVSQPFMTLFRGM
;
A
#
# COMPACT_ATOMS: atom_id res chain seq x y z
N MET A 1 -0.52 10.76 -40.65
CA MET A 1 -0.10 9.77 -39.63
C MET A 1 -1.37 9.06 -39.21
N ASN A 2 -1.46 7.74 -39.39
CA ASN A 2 -2.62 6.97 -38.91
C ASN A 2 -2.64 7.09 -37.39
N LEU A 3 -3.60 7.83 -36.84
CA LEU A 3 -3.91 7.86 -35.41
C LEU A 3 -4.54 6.52 -35.06
N HIS A 4 -3.73 5.50 -34.82
CA HIS A 4 -4.23 4.28 -34.20
C HIS A 4 -4.73 4.64 -32.79
N ALA A 5 -5.92 4.15 -32.43
CA ALA A 5 -6.41 4.28 -31.07
C ALA A 5 -5.42 3.58 -30.13
N VAL A 6 -5.12 4.23 -29.00
CA VAL A 6 -4.20 3.68 -28.00
C VAL A 6 -4.91 2.51 -27.31
N ARG A 7 -4.26 1.36 -27.26
CA ARG A 7 -4.81 0.11 -26.74
C ARG A 7 -4.29 -0.16 -25.34
N ALA A 8 -5.19 -0.53 -24.42
CA ALA A 8 -4.88 -0.81 -23.03
C ALA A 8 -5.27 -2.22 -22.60
N VAL A 9 -4.46 -2.79 -21.71
CA VAL A 9 -4.87 -3.92 -20.85
C VAL A 9 -4.97 -3.42 -19.41
N VAL A 10 -5.98 -3.89 -18.67
CA VAL A 10 -6.18 -3.58 -17.25
C VAL A 10 -6.19 -4.88 -16.46
N ALA A 11 -5.24 -5.05 -15.53
CA ALA A 11 -5.16 -6.19 -14.64
C ALA A 11 -5.43 -5.77 -13.19
N GLU A 12 -6.51 -6.32 -12.62
CA GLU A 12 -7.01 -5.99 -11.28
C GLU A 12 -7.90 -7.15 -10.80
N ASP A 13 -7.58 -7.77 -9.66
CA ASP A 13 -8.27 -8.95 -9.16
C ASP A 13 -9.63 -8.63 -8.55
N GLU A 14 -9.79 -7.44 -7.98
CA GLU A 14 -11.07 -6.98 -7.44
C GLU A 14 -11.98 -6.37 -8.52
N ALA A 15 -13.03 -7.09 -8.92
CA ALA A 15 -13.95 -6.67 -9.99
C ALA A 15 -14.55 -5.25 -9.81
N LEU A 16 -14.86 -4.84 -8.56
CA LEU A 16 -15.37 -3.50 -8.27
C LEU A 16 -14.32 -2.41 -8.54
N LEU A 17 -13.07 -2.67 -8.17
CA LEU A 17 -11.97 -1.73 -8.41
C LEU A 17 -11.64 -1.66 -9.90
N ARG A 18 -11.69 -2.80 -10.60
CA ARG A 18 -11.50 -2.86 -12.05
C ARG A 18 -12.55 -2.02 -12.78
N GLN A 19 -13.83 -2.20 -12.45
CA GLN A 19 -14.92 -1.40 -13.03
C GLN A 19 -14.78 0.08 -12.70
N SER A 20 -14.37 0.42 -11.47
CA SER A 20 -14.12 1.82 -11.09
C SER A 20 -13.00 2.46 -11.92
N LEU A 21 -11.89 1.74 -12.14
CA LEU A 21 -10.79 2.21 -12.96
C LEU A 21 -11.21 2.37 -14.43
N LEU A 22 -11.92 1.40 -14.99
CA LEU A 22 -12.43 1.46 -16.36
C LEU A 22 -13.37 2.64 -16.57
N GLY A 23 -14.28 2.90 -15.62
CA GLY A 23 -15.17 4.06 -15.66
C GLY A 23 -14.40 5.38 -15.65
N LEU A 24 -13.43 5.52 -14.75
CA LEU A 24 -12.58 6.71 -14.70
C LEU A 24 -11.73 6.88 -15.97
N LEU A 25 -11.18 5.79 -16.52
CA LEU A 25 -10.42 5.81 -17.78
C LEU A 25 -11.28 6.26 -18.95
N ALA A 26 -12.52 5.77 -19.05
CA ALA A 26 -13.45 6.21 -20.08
C ALA A 26 -13.78 7.71 -19.99
N GLU A 27 -13.81 8.28 -18.78
CA GLU A 27 -14.03 9.71 -18.56
C GLU A 27 -12.81 10.56 -18.93
N VAL A 28 -11.60 10.15 -18.53
CA VAL A 28 -10.39 10.98 -18.72
C VAL A 28 -9.64 10.69 -20.02
N TRP A 29 -9.87 9.53 -20.63
CA TRP A 29 -9.26 9.11 -21.89
C TRP A 29 -10.30 8.44 -22.82
N PRO A 30 -11.25 9.20 -23.38
CA PRO A 30 -12.36 8.64 -24.18
C PRO A 30 -11.93 7.91 -25.47
N THR A 31 -10.72 8.16 -25.95
CA THR A 31 -10.15 7.52 -27.15
C THR A 31 -9.34 6.26 -26.85
N LEU A 32 -9.21 5.87 -25.58
CA LEU A 32 -8.53 4.65 -25.17
C LEU A 32 -9.40 3.43 -25.49
N GLU A 33 -8.81 2.44 -26.14
CA GLU A 33 -9.44 1.15 -26.37
C GLU A 33 -8.93 0.14 -25.34
N VAL A 34 -9.77 -0.25 -24.38
CA VAL A 34 -9.41 -1.33 -23.45
C VAL A 34 -9.65 -2.67 -24.16
N VAL A 35 -8.57 -3.35 -24.51
CA VAL A 35 -8.58 -4.59 -25.30
C VAL A 35 -8.50 -5.86 -24.45
N GLY A 36 -8.18 -5.72 -23.16
CA GLY A 36 -8.12 -6.83 -22.23
C GLY A 36 -8.37 -6.41 -20.79
N GLU A 37 -9.11 -7.25 -20.08
CA GLU A 37 -9.35 -7.15 -18.64
C GLU A 37 -8.89 -8.46 -18.00
N CYS A 38 -8.05 -8.37 -16.98
CA CYS A 38 -7.44 -9.53 -16.34
C CYS A 38 -7.66 -9.48 -14.83
N GLU A 39 -7.81 -10.65 -14.21
CA GLU A 39 -8.04 -10.79 -12.76
C GLU A 39 -6.85 -11.38 -12.00
N ASP A 40 -5.81 -11.77 -12.72
CA ASP A 40 -4.58 -12.34 -12.16
C ASP A 40 -3.39 -12.03 -13.07
N GLY A 41 -2.18 -12.22 -12.56
CA GLY A 41 -0.99 -11.88 -13.34
C GLY A 41 -0.66 -12.85 -14.48
N ALA A 42 -1.13 -14.09 -14.44
CA ALA A 42 -0.91 -15.04 -15.53
C ALA A 42 -1.76 -14.67 -16.75
N SER A 43 -3.05 -14.40 -16.54
CA SER A 43 -3.96 -13.91 -17.60
C SER A 43 -3.54 -12.54 -18.14
N ALA A 44 -2.99 -11.67 -17.27
CA ALA A 44 -2.40 -10.40 -17.70
C ALA A 44 -1.22 -10.61 -18.65
N LEU A 45 -0.25 -11.46 -18.29
CA LEU A 45 0.93 -11.70 -19.12
C LEU A 45 0.57 -12.33 -20.47
N GLU A 46 -0.37 -13.27 -20.49
CA GLU A 46 -0.88 -13.89 -21.72
C GLU A 46 -1.55 -12.85 -22.62
N SER A 47 -2.46 -12.04 -22.06
CA SER A 47 -3.16 -10.98 -22.79
C SER A 47 -2.20 -9.92 -23.35
N ILE A 48 -1.18 -9.55 -22.59
CA ILE A 48 -0.16 -8.58 -23.03
C ILE A 48 0.65 -9.14 -24.20
N ALA A 49 1.07 -10.41 -24.12
CA ALA A 49 1.83 -11.07 -25.17
C ALA A 49 1.02 -11.20 -26.47
N GLU A 50 -0.26 -11.57 -26.37
CA GLU A 50 -1.17 -11.74 -27.51
C GLU A 50 -1.60 -10.40 -28.11
N LEU A 51 -2.06 -9.48 -27.27
CA LEU A 51 -2.72 -8.24 -27.73
C LEU A 51 -1.72 -7.13 -28.02
N GLN A 52 -0.49 -7.19 -27.48
CA GLN A 52 0.55 -6.16 -27.64
C GLN A 52 -0.01 -4.74 -27.42
N PRO A 53 -0.54 -4.42 -26.21
CA PRO A 53 -1.14 -3.12 -25.92
C PRO A 53 -0.09 -2.01 -25.86
N ASP A 54 -0.52 -0.77 -26.04
CA ASP A 54 0.36 0.41 -25.89
C ASP A 54 0.60 0.76 -24.43
N VAL A 55 -0.39 0.53 -23.56
CA VAL A 55 -0.31 0.80 -22.12
C VAL A 55 -0.94 -0.35 -21.33
N VAL A 56 -0.37 -0.65 -20.16
CA VAL A 56 -0.90 -1.66 -19.24
C VAL A 56 -1.10 -1.03 -17.87
N PHE A 57 -2.31 -1.10 -17.34
CA PHE A 57 -2.62 -0.75 -15.96
C PHE A 57 -2.58 -2.02 -15.11
N LEU A 58 -1.66 -2.10 -14.16
CA LEU A 58 -1.41 -3.32 -13.39
C LEU A 58 -1.59 -3.09 -11.90
N ASP A 59 -2.48 -3.85 -11.24
CA ASP A 59 -2.39 -3.98 -9.79
C ASP A 59 -1.07 -4.67 -9.41
N ILE A 60 -0.36 -4.10 -8.44
CA ILE A 60 0.80 -4.75 -7.84
C ILE A 60 0.41 -6.04 -7.12
N ARG A 61 -0.71 -6.06 -6.39
CA ARG A 61 -1.16 -7.23 -5.65
C ARG A 61 -2.22 -7.97 -6.46
N MET A 62 -1.82 -9.06 -7.10
CA MET A 62 -2.73 -9.98 -7.78
C MET A 62 -2.42 -11.43 -7.38
N PRO A 63 -3.41 -12.35 -7.46
CA PRO A 63 -3.17 -13.78 -7.28
C PRO A 63 -2.16 -14.32 -8.30
N GLY A 64 -1.34 -15.29 -7.85
CA GLY A 64 -0.31 -15.88 -8.70
C GLY A 64 0.87 -14.93 -8.91
N LEU A 65 0.97 -14.36 -10.10
CA LEU A 65 2.00 -13.38 -10.43
C LEU A 65 1.59 -11.98 -9.99
N THR A 66 2.49 -11.29 -9.29
CA THR A 66 2.31 -9.89 -8.92
C THR A 66 2.45 -8.97 -10.12
N GLY A 67 1.85 -7.77 -10.10
CA GLY A 67 1.99 -6.81 -11.20
C GLY A 67 3.45 -6.42 -11.49
N ILE A 68 4.32 -6.47 -10.48
CA ILE A 68 5.76 -6.23 -10.65
C ILE A 68 6.42 -7.37 -11.44
N GLU A 69 6.06 -8.62 -11.14
CA GLU A 69 6.56 -9.79 -11.87
C GLU A 69 6.04 -9.81 -13.31
N VAL A 70 4.78 -9.41 -13.52
CA VAL A 70 4.20 -9.22 -14.86
C VAL A 70 4.95 -8.15 -15.63
N ALA A 71 5.20 -6.97 -15.04
CA ALA A 71 5.95 -5.90 -15.69
C ALA A 71 7.38 -6.33 -16.07
N ARG A 72 8.05 -7.11 -15.22
CA ARG A 72 9.37 -7.70 -15.51
C ARG A 72 9.32 -8.63 -16.71
N ALA A 73 8.38 -9.57 -16.72
CA ALA A 73 8.22 -10.50 -17.83
C ALA A 73 7.80 -9.79 -19.13
N MET A 74 7.02 -8.71 -19.02
CA MET A 74 6.62 -7.88 -20.14
C MET A 74 7.79 -7.12 -20.77
N ALA A 75 8.80 -6.71 -19.99
CA ALA A 75 9.95 -5.97 -20.53
C ALA A 75 10.65 -6.73 -21.68
N GLU A 76 10.60 -8.06 -21.67
CA GLU A 76 11.09 -8.91 -22.75
C GLU A 76 10.05 -9.14 -23.86
N ALA A 77 8.77 -9.35 -23.50
CA ALA A 77 7.70 -9.74 -24.43
C ALA A 77 7.01 -8.58 -25.17
N SER A 78 6.99 -7.38 -24.57
CA SER A 78 6.40 -6.15 -25.12
C SER A 78 7.15 -4.91 -24.63
N PRO A 79 8.38 -4.66 -25.14
CA PRO A 79 9.26 -3.59 -24.64
C PRO A 79 8.76 -2.17 -24.93
N ARG A 80 7.70 -2.02 -25.75
CA ARG A 80 7.11 -0.73 -26.11
C ARG A 80 5.90 -0.35 -25.26
N SER A 81 5.29 -1.32 -24.57
CA SER A 81 4.15 -1.06 -23.70
C SER A 81 4.58 -0.22 -22.50
N GLN A 82 3.85 0.85 -22.23
CA GLN A 82 4.01 1.65 -21.02
C GLN A 82 3.33 0.95 -19.84
N VAL A 83 3.92 0.99 -18.65
CA VAL A 83 3.31 0.40 -17.45
C VAL A 83 2.82 1.51 -16.54
N VAL A 84 1.58 1.38 -16.08
CA VAL A 84 1.01 2.18 -15.00
C VAL A 84 0.66 1.25 -13.85
N PHE A 85 1.36 1.39 -12.72
CA PHE A 85 1.03 0.60 -11.53
C PHE A 85 -0.18 1.19 -10.81
N VAL A 86 -1.12 0.34 -10.43
CA VAL A 86 -2.25 0.69 -9.57
C VAL A 86 -2.05 -0.02 -8.25
N THR A 87 -2.13 0.66 -7.11
CA THR A 87 -1.86 0.00 -5.84
C THR A 87 -2.54 0.64 -4.64
N ALA A 88 -2.86 -0.20 -3.66
CA ALA A 88 -3.25 0.25 -2.32
C ALA A 88 -2.04 0.44 -1.38
N TYR A 89 -0.80 0.24 -1.88
CA TYR A 89 0.40 0.37 -1.04
C TYR A 89 0.53 1.79 -0.48
N ASP A 90 0.86 1.85 0.81
CA ASP A 90 0.80 3.07 1.61
C ASP A 90 1.74 4.17 1.11
N GLN A 91 1.36 5.38 1.51
CA GLN A 91 1.88 6.72 1.18
C GLN A 91 3.39 6.94 1.37
N TYR A 92 4.14 5.96 1.87
CA TYR A 92 5.57 6.05 2.16
C TYR A 92 6.47 5.51 1.04
N ALA A 93 5.88 4.84 0.04
CA ALA A 93 6.60 4.58 -1.20
C ALA A 93 6.58 5.83 -2.11
N ILE A 94 5.65 6.78 -1.86
CA ILE A 94 5.36 7.96 -2.67
C ILE A 94 6.56 8.89 -2.84
N ASP A 95 7.41 9.13 -1.84
CA ASP A 95 8.51 10.10 -1.96
C ASP A 95 9.51 9.73 -3.07
N ALA A 96 9.66 8.43 -3.35
CA ALA A 96 10.46 7.94 -4.46
C ALA A 96 9.71 8.06 -5.80
N PHE A 97 8.39 7.88 -5.78
CA PHE A 97 7.55 7.85 -6.97
C PHE A 97 7.08 9.25 -7.45
N GLU A 98 6.94 10.23 -6.55
CA GLU A 98 6.51 11.61 -6.84
C GLU A 98 7.56 12.42 -7.60
N GLN A 99 8.83 11.98 -7.60
CA GLN A 99 9.91 12.63 -8.35
C GLN A 99 9.87 12.38 -9.88
N GLY A 100 8.70 12.01 -10.42
CA GLY A 100 8.42 12.11 -11.86
C GLY A 100 9.00 11.01 -12.74
N ALA A 101 9.54 9.94 -12.16
CA ALA A 101 10.14 8.86 -12.94
C ALA A 101 9.12 7.78 -13.37
N ILE A 102 8.15 7.43 -12.53
CA ILE A 102 7.36 6.19 -12.65
C ILE A 102 5.86 6.51 -12.68
N ASP A 103 5.10 5.94 -13.60
CA ASP A 103 3.64 6.14 -13.67
C ASP A 103 2.92 5.17 -12.72
N TYR A 104 2.33 5.72 -11.66
CA TYR A 104 1.62 4.96 -10.64
C TYR A 104 0.36 5.72 -10.14
N LEU A 105 -0.61 4.96 -9.66
CA LEU A 105 -1.90 5.40 -9.16
C LEU A 105 -2.18 4.73 -7.81
N LEU A 106 -2.51 5.54 -6.81
CA LEU A 106 -2.92 5.05 -5.49
C LEU A 106 -4.42 4.85 -5.42
N LYS A 107 -4.84 3.74 -4.83
CA LYS A 107 -6.23 3.46 -4.48
C LYS A 107 -6.58 4.21 -3.18
N PRO A 108 -7.73 4.91 -3.08
CA PRO A 108 -8.73 5.11 -4.13
C PRO A 108 -8.24 6.09 -5.21
N ILE A 109 -8.44 5.73 -6.47
CA ILE A 109 -7.94 6.51 -7.61
C ILE A 109 -8.76 7.79 -7.75
N SER A 110 -8.11 8.95 -7.64
CA SER A 110 -8.75 10.23 -7.95
C SER A 110 -8.73 10.50 -9.46
N ARG A 111 -9.78 11.15 -9.94
CA ARG A 111 -9.92 11.54 -11.35
C ARG A 111 -8.78 12.46 -11.79
N GLU A 112 -8.41 13.42 -10.95
CA GLU A 112 -7.36 14.40 -11.21
C GLU A 112 -6.00 13.71 -11.35
N ARG A 113 -5.72 12.74 -10.48
CA ARG A 113 -4.46 11.99 -10.52
C ARG A 113 -4.40 11.10 -11.76
N LEU A 114 -5.49 10.42 -12.08
CA LEU A 114 -5.56 9.60 -13.29
C LEU A 114 -5.39 10.45 -14.55
N ALA A 115 -6.06 11.60 -14.64
CA ALA A 115 -5.92 12.52 -15.78
C ALA A 115 -4.47 13.00 -15.96
N ALA A 116 -3.78 13.35 -14.87
CA ALA A 116 -2.37 13.73 -14.92
C ALA A 116 -1.47 12.58 -15.40
N THR A 117 -1.74 11.34 -14.95
CA THR A 117 -1.03 10.14 -15.43
C THR A 117 -1.28 9.87 -16.91
N VAL A 118 -2.52 9.96 -17.37
CA VAL A 118 -2.89 9.81 -18.77
C VAL A 118 -2.13 10.80 -19.67
N GLN A 119 -2.05 12.08 -19.27
CA GLN A 119 -1.31 13.08 -20.05
C GLN A 119 0.18 12.73 -20.19
N ARG A 120 0.81 12.20 -19.13
CA ARG A 120 2.21 11.76 -19.17
C ARG A 120 2.38 10.55 -20.09
N VAL A 121 1.53 9.53 -19.93
CA VAL A 121 1.55 8.33 -20.78
C VAL A 121 1.38 8.70 -22.26
N GLN A 122 0.40 9.54 -22.60
CA GLN A 122 0.18 10.02 -23.96
C GLN A 122 1.41 10.75 -24.53
N SER A 123 2.06 11.59 -23.72
CA SER A 123 3.27 12.31 -24.13
C SER A 123 4.43 11.37 -24.42
N ARG A 124 4.60 10.31 -23.60
CA ARG A 124 5.64 9.29 -23.77
C ARG A 124 5.40 8.40 -25.00
N LEU A 125 4.16 7.95 -25.19
CA LEU A 125 3.75 7.20 -26.38
C LEU A 125 4.03 8.00 -27.66
N ALA A 126 3.76 9.31 -27.64
CA ALA A 126 4.06 10.20 -28.77
C ALA A 126 5.57 10.38 -29.00
N ALA A 127 6.39 10.36 -27.93
CA ALA A 127 7.84 10.49 -28.01
C ALA A 127 8.56 9.19 -28.42
N GLY A 128 7.86 8.04 -28.40
CA GLY A 128 8.44 6.74 -28.76
C GLY A 128 9.55 6.26 -27.82
N GLN A 129 9.56 6.73 -26.58
CA GLN A 129 10.56 6.37 -25.57
C GLN A 129 10.08 5.16 -24.76
N PRO A 130 10.76 4.00 -24.86
CA PRO A 130 10.43 2.82 -24.04
C PRO A 130 10.86 3.02 -22.58
N ASP A 131 10.09 2.40 -21.68
CA ASP A 131 10.13 2.59 -20.22
C ASP A 131 11.13 1.66 -19.51
N THR A 132 12.17 1.17 -20.21
CA THR A 132 13.14 0.22 -19.65
C THR A 132 13.91 0.80 -18.46
N ASP A 133 14.34 2.07 -18.55
CA ASP A 133 15.10 2.73 -17.48
C ASP A 133 14.23 2.98 -16.23
N VAL A 134 12.92 3.12 -16.41
CA VAL A 134 11.94 3.43 -15.36
C VAL A 134 11.56 2.20 -14.56
N LEU A 135 11.33 1.08 -15.25
CA LEU A 135 11.07 -0.21 -14.60
C LEU A 135 12.31 -0.65 -13.80
N ASP A 136 13.52 -0.53 -14.36
CA ASP A 136 14.74 -0.87 -13.64
C ASP A 136 14.98 0.03 -12.41
N ALA A 137 14.71 1.33 -12.51
CA ALA A 137 14.77 2.24 -11.37
C ALA A 137 13.72 1.91 -10.28
N LEU A 138 12.50 1.55 -10.70
CA LEU A 138 11.45 1.10 -9.81
C LEU A 138 11.84 -0.20 -9.10
N LEU A 139 12.31 -1.19 -9.86
CA LEU A 139 12.73 -2.46 -9.34
C LEU A 139 13.93 -2.30 -8.43
N ALA A 140 14.90 -1.45 -8.76
CA ALA A 140 16.01 -1.12 -7.87
C ALA A 140 15.52 -0.52 -6.54
N ARG A 141 14.42 0.25 -6.53
CA ARG A 141 13.83 0.84 -5.32
C ARG A 141 12.93 -0.11 -4.52
N LEU A 142 12.26 -1.04 -5.19
CA LEU A 142 11.46 -2.11 -4.55
C LEU A 142 12.34 -3.29 -4.07
N SER A 143 13.43 -3.57 -4.80
CA SER A 143 14.43 -4.62 -4.51
C SER A 143 15.57 -4.11 -3.65
N ALA A 144 15.76 -2.79 -3.58
CA ALA A 144 16.34 -2.17 -2.40
C ALA A 144 15.45 -2.62 -1.25
N ARG A 145 15.87 -3.72 -0.63
CA ARG A 145 15.39 -4.13 0.68
C ARG A 145 15.28 -2.83 1.46
N PRO A 146 14.12 -2.53 2.06
CA PRO A 146 14.08 -1.40 2.96
C PRO A 146 15.31 -1.54 3.85
N GLY A 147 16.17 -0.53 3.77
CA GLY A 147 17.45 -0.50 4.43
C GLY A 147 17.26 -0.92 5.89
N GLN A 148 18.33 -1.46 6.46
CA GLN A 148 18.46 -1.82 7.87
C GLN A 148 17.47 -1.07 8.78
N PRO A 149 16.87 -1.74 9.79
CA PRO A 149 15.79 -1.22 10.63
C PRO A 149 16.09 0.04 11.48
N GLY A 150 17.09 0.86 11.12
CA GLY A 150 17.48 2.10 11.78
C GLY A 150 17.40 3.39 10.96
N GLU A 151 17.08 3.37 9.65
CA GLU A 151 17.12 4.60 8.81
C GLU A 151 15.78 5.05 8.20
N ARG A 152 14.67 4.37 8.50
CA ARG A 152 13.34 4.89 8.14
C ARG A 152 12.98 6.01 9.12
N PRO A 153 12.66 7.25 8.67
CA PRO A 153 12.00 8.19 9.57
C PRO A 153 10.69 7.51 10.01
N PRO A 154 10.45 7.39 11.33
CA PRO A 154 9.25 6.75 11.80
C PRO A 154 8.03 7.53 11.29
N MET A 155 7.01 6.78 10.86
CA MET A 155 5.71 7.34 10.50
C MET A 155 5.28 8.36 11.57
N ALA A 156 4.99 9.60 11.17
CA ALA A 156 4.65 10.65 12.16
C ALA A 156 3.17 10.61 12.55
N TRP A 157 2.29 10.16 11.64
CA TRP A 157 0.85 10.19 11.80
C TRP A 157 0.15 9.07 11.01
N ILE A 158 -1.09 8.77 11.40
CA ILE A 158 -1.98 7.77 10.77
C ILE A 158 -3.34 8.41 10.46
N THR A 159 -4.06 7.87 9.49
CA THR A 159 -5.42 8.30 9.16
C THR A 159 -6.46 7.36 9.75
N ALA A 160 -7.43 7.91 10.47
CA ALA A 160 -8.59 7.18 10.95
C ALA A 160 -9.86 7.69 10.26
N SER A 161 -10.75 6.76 9.93
CA SER A 161 -12.03 7.09 9.31
C SER A 161 -13.08 7.30 10.39
N SER A 162 -13.70 8.48 10.42
CA SER A 162 -14.86 8.78 11.25
C SER A 162 -16.02 9.24 10.36
N GLY A 163 -16.79 8.28 9.84
CA GLY A 163 -17.92 8.57 8.96
C GLY A 163 -17.52 9.27 7.65
N ARG A 164 -17.79 10.58 7.55
CA ARG A 164 -17.48 11.43 6.37
C ARG A 164 -16.16 12.19 6.47
N GLU A 165 -15.48 12.14 7.61
CA GLU A 165 -14.23 12.87 7.83
C GLU A 165 -13.05 11.92 8.08
N THR A 166 -11.89 12.29 7.53
CA THR A 166 -10.61 11.64 7.81
C THR A 166 -9.90 12.42 8.90
N ARG A 167 -9.70 11.79 10.06
CA ARG A 167 -8.92 12.36 11.16
C ARG A 167 -7.46 11.95 11.00
N LEU A 168 -6.56 12.92 11.14
CA LEU A 168 -5.12 12.71 11.27
C LEU A 168 -4.81 12.51 12.76
N ILE A 169 -4.16 11.41 13.12
CA ILE A 169 -3.76 11.10 14.50
C ILE A 169 -2.24 11.02 14.54
N GLN A 170 -1.62 11.81 15.41
CA GLN A 170 -0.17 11.77 15.60
C GLN A 170 0.22 10.50 16.38
N LEU A 171 1.34 9.87 16.05
CA LEU A 171 1.74 8.62 16.71
C LEU A 171 2.09 8.79 18.19
N ASP A 172 2.47 9.99 18.63
CA ASP A 172 2.71 10.29 20.03
C ASP A 172 1.43 10.32 20.88
N GLU A 173 0.28 10.58 20.27
CA GLU A 173 -1.05 10.52 20.89
C GLU A 173 -1.57 9.08 21.01
N VAL A 174 -0.97 8.13 20.29
CA VAL A 174 -1.41 6.73 20.28
C VAL A 174 -0.96 6.00 21.53
N ALA A 175 -1.92 5.40 22.24
CA ALA A 175 -1.66 4.49 23.34
C ALA A 175 -1.41 3.05 22.85
N TYR A 176 -2.29 2.53 22.01
CA TYR A 176 -2.15 1.20 21.41
C TYR A 176 -3.05 1.02 20.18
N PHE A 177 -2.77 -0.01 19.40
CA PHE A 177 -3.61 -0.52 18.33
C PHE A 177 -4.15 -1.89 18.71
N GLN A 178 -5.40 -2.17 18.33
CA GLN A 178 -6.03 -3.45 18.55
C GLN A 178 -6.82 -3.91 17.34
N ALA A 179 -6.63 -5.15 16.91
CA ALA A 179 -7.50 -5.77 15.92
C ALA A 179 -8.73 -6.33 16.61
N ASP A 180 -9.91 -5.95 16.11
CA ASP A 180 -11.19 -6.53 16.50
C ASP A 180 -11.94 -7.01 15.26
N HIS A 181 -12.05 -8.34 15.13
CA HIS A 181 -12.69 -9.13 14.07
C HIS A 181 -12.51 -8.70 12.59
N LYS A 182 -12.97 -7.51 12.20
CA LYS A 182 -12.92 -6.98 10.83
C LYS A 182 -12.15 -5.66 10.67
N TYR A 183 -11.74 -5.02 11.77
CA TYR A 183 -11.10 -3.71 11.71
C TYR A 183 -9.95 -3.58 12.71
N THR A 184 -8.99 -2.72 12.40
CA THR A 184 -7.99 -2.27 13.37
C THR A 184 -8.48 -0.99 14.01
N VAL A 185 -8.42 -0.91 15.32
CA VAL A 185 -8.77 0.27 16.09
C VAL A 185 -7.49 0.88 16.66
N VAL A 186 -7.37 2.20 16.55
CA VAL A 186 -6.38 2.97 17.29
C VAL A 186 -7.02 3.55 18.55
N MET A 187 -6.28 3.46 19.65
CA MET A 187 -6.68 3.98 20.95
C MET A 187 -5.77 5.15 21.31
N THR A 188 -6.36 6.33 21.49
CA THR A 188 -5.70 7.57 21.90
C THR A 188 -6.19 7.99 23.28
N ALA A 189 -5.68 9.09 23.84
CA ALA A 189 -6.26 9.65 25.07
C ALA A 189 -7.72 10.09 24.87
N ASP A 190 -8.05 10.62 23.70
CA ASP A 190 -9.36 11.20 23.39
C ASP A 190 -10.43 10.17 23.02
N GLY A 191 -10.03 8.92 22.78
CA GLY A 191 -10.95 7.83 22.46
C GLY A 191 -10.40 6.87 21.40
N GLU A 192 -11.32 6.04 20.90
CA GLU A 192 -11.02 5.05 19.88
C GLU A 192 -11.38 5.56 18.48
N SER A 193 -10.65 5.09 17.47
CA SER A 193 -10.98 5.37 16.07
C SER A 193 -10.63 4.18 15.18
N VAL A 194 -11.43 3.97 14.14
CA VAL A 194 -11.27 2.83 13.24
C VAL A 194 -10.29 3.18 12.13
N LEU A 195 -9.32 2.30 11.93
CA LEU A 195 -8.36 2.35 10.84
C LEU A 195 -8.80 1.43 9.71
N ARG A 196 -8.40 1.81 8.48
CA ARG A 196 -8.50 0.95 7.30
C ARG A 196 -7.30 0.01 7.17
N THR A 197 -6.20 0.33 7.86
CA THR A 197 -4.93 -0.40 7.83
C THR A 197 -4.95 -1.60 8.79
N SER A 198 -4.32 -2.70 8.42
CA SER A 198 -4.20 -3.89 9.27
C SER A 198 -3.07 -3.76 10.32
N LEU A 199 -3.12 -4.53 11.41
CA LEU A 199 -2.01 -4.59 12.38
C LEU A 199 -0.68 -5.02 11.74
N ARG A 200 -0.73 -5.88 10.73
CA ARG A 200 0.47 -6.36 10.04
C ARG A 200 1.16 -5.21 9.31
N GLU A 201 0.39 -4.46 8.53
CA GLU A 201 0.87 -3.27 7.82
C GLU A 201 1.43 -2.23 8.80
N LEU A 202 0.76 -2.02 9.95
CA LEU A 202 1.26 -1.13 11.00
C LEU A 202 2.63 -1.59 11.56
N LEU A 203 2.85 -2.88 11.79
CA LEU A 203 4.15 -3.38 12.28
C LEU A 203 5.29 -3.17 11.30
N ASP A 204 5.00 -3.12 10.00
CA ASP A 204 6.01 -2.93 8.98
C ASP A 204 6.50 -1.47 8.90
N VAL A 205 5.71 -0.51 9.42
CA VAL A 205 5.95 0.95 9.30
C VAL A 205 6.17 1.67 10.63
N LEU A 206 5.67 1.14 11.74
CA LEU A 206 5.86 1.74 13.07
C LEU A 206 7.30 1.57 13.55
N ASP A 207 7.80 2.56 14.29
CA ASP A 207 9.09 2.45 14.99
C ASP A 207 9.07 1.21 15.90
N PRO A 208 9.89 0.18 15.63
CA PRO A 208 9.89 -1.04 16.42
C PRO A 208 10.42 -0.84 17.84
N VAL A 209 11.05 0.30 18.16
CA VAL A 209 11.47 0.65 19.52
C VAL A 209 10.31 1.27 20.29
N ALA A 210 9.62 2.25 19.69
CA ALA A 210 8.48 2.92 20.32
C ALA A 210 7.22 2.04 20.37
N PHE A 211 6.97 1.21 19.35
CA PHE A 211 5.79 0.36 19.27
C PHE A 211 6.15 -1.12 19.31
N LYS A 212 5.54 -1.86 20.23
CA LYS A 212 5.80 -3.29 20.43
C LYS A 212 4.52 -4.10 20.28
N GLN A 213 4.58 -5.18 19.50
CA GLN A 213 3.52 -6.18 19.52
C GLN A 213 3.57 -6.94 20.85
N ILE A 214 2.45 -6.99 21.56
CA ILE A 214 2.32 -7.65 22.87
C ILE A 214 1.31 -8.79 22.85
N HIS A 215 0.46 -8.82 21.83
CA HIS A 215 -0.51 -9.87 21.57
C HIS A 215 -0.70 -9.98 20.05
N ARG A 216 -1.17 -11.13 19.56
CA ARG A 216 -1.45 -11.33 18.12
C ARG A 216 -2.39 -10.26 17.53
N SER A 217 -3.21 -9.65 18.39
CA SER A 217 -4.17 -8.60 18.05
C SER A 217 -3.88 -7.26 18.71
N THR A 218 -2.67 -7.02 19.26
CA THR A 218 -2.39 -5.77 19.99
C THR A 218 -0.93 -5.31 19.83
N ILE A 219 -0.78 -4.04 19.47
CA ILE A 219 0.51 -3.31 19.40
C ILE A 219 0.42 -2.14 20.37
N VAL A 220 1.36 -2.00 21.30
CA VAL A 220 1.35 -0.93 22.31
C VAL A 220 2.45 0.10 22.04
N ASN A 221 2.16 1.37 22.29
CA ASN A 221 3.18 2.41 22.39
C ASN A 221 3.86 2.32 23.76
N MET A 222 5.16 2.05 23.78
CA MET A 222 5.96 1.90 25.00
C MET A 222 5.97 3.17 25.84
N LYS A 223 5.83 4.37 25.25
CA LYS A 223 5.72 5.62 26.00
C LYS A 223 4.42 5.71 26.81
N ALA A 224 3.37 5.03 26.37
CA ALA A 224 2.08 5.00 27.04
C ALA A 224 2.00 3.96 28.17
N VAL A 225 2.98 3.04 28.27
CA VAL A 225 3.03 2.01 29.32
C VAL A 225 3.47 2.64 30.65
N ALA A 226 2.70 2.42 31.70
CA ALA A 226 3.01 2.85 33.07
C ALA A 226 3.74 1.75 33.85
N SER A 227 3.29 0.50 33.75
CA SER A 227 3.89 -0.63 34.47
C SER A 227 3.49 -1.97 33.86
N VAL A 228 4.34 -2.99 34.05
CA VAL A 228 4.05 -4.39 33.70
C VAL A 228 3.75 -5.15 34.98
N ILE A 229 2.61 -5.85 35.04
CA ILE A 229 2.19 -6.67 36.17
C ILE A 229 2.15 -8.13 35.70
N ARG A 230 2.63 -9.04 36.54
CA ARG A 230 2.41 -10.48 36.35
C ARG A 230 1.29 -10.88 37.29
N ASP A 231 0.22 -11.47 36.76
CA ASP A 231 -0.80 -12.05 37.61
C ASP A 231 -0.34 -13.41 38.17
N ASP A 232 -1.08 -13.92 39.15
CA ASP A 232 -0.78 -15.20 39.82
C ASP A 232 -0.81 -16.40 38.87
N THR A 233 -1.36 -16.23 37.65
CA THR A 233 -1.38 -17.24 36.59
C THR A 233 -0.16 -17.14 35.66
N GLY A 234 0.75 -16.21 35.93
CA GLY A 234 1.96 -15.97 35.13
C GLY A 234 1.71 -15.19 33.84
N LYS A 235 0.49 -14.68 33.61
CA LYS A 235 0.18 -13.83 32.45
C LYS A 235 0.61 -12.41 32.73
N GLY A 236 1.25 -11.79 31.73
CA GLY A 236 1.62 -10.38 31.80
C GLY A 236 0.45 -9.48 31.46
N LYS A 237 0.26 -8.43 32.24
CA LYS A 237 -0.68 -7.33 31.97
C LYS A 237 0.08 -6.02 31.96
N LEU A 238 -0.19 -5.15 30.99
CA LEU A 238 0.32 -3.79 30.97
C LEU A 238 -0.73 -2.84 31.50
N ARG A 239 -0.31 -1.94 32.40
CA ARG A 239 -1.08 -0.78 32.80
C ARG A 239 -0.63 0.42 31.97
N LEU A 240 -1.58 1.19 31.46
CA LEU A 240 -1.31 2.41 30.68
C LEU A 240 -1.30 3.65 31.59
N LYS A 241 -0.61 4.72 31.18
CA LYS A 241 -0.49 5.96 31.96
C LYS A 241 -1.79 6.75 32.03
N ASN A 242 -2.42 6.93 30.89
CA ASN A 242 -3.55 7.84 30.71
C ASN A 242 -4.86 7.11 30.42
N ARG A 243 -4.90 5.78 30.60
CA ARG A 243 -6.06 4.94 30.26
C ARG A 243 -6.29 3.86 31.33
N PRO A 244 -7.54 3.61 31.74
CA PRO A 244 -7.86 2.72 32.86
C PRO A 244 -7.76 1.22 32.53
N GLU A 245 -7.84 0.83 31.27
CA GLU A 245 -7.77 -0.56 30.84
C GLU A 245 -6.38 -1.19 31.00
N MET A 246 -6.36 -2.51 31.12
CA MET A 246 -5.14 -3.30 31.14
C MET A 246 -5.01 -4.13 29.86
N LEU A 247 -3.84 -4.09 29.22
CA LEU A 247 -3.57 -4.87 28.02
C LEU A 247 -2.95 -6.21 28.39
N THR A 248 -3.46 -7.30 27.82
CA THR A 248 -2.90 -8.63 28.04
C THR A 248 -1.70 -8.86 27.13
N VAL A 249 -0.60 -9.34 27.70
CA VAL A 249 0.62 -9.73 26.97
C VAL A 249 0.59 -11.25 26.80
N SER A 250 0.67 -11.76 25.56
CA SER A 250 0.78 -13.21 25.36
C SER A 250 2.19 -13.71 25.63
N GLN A 251 2.25 -14.99 26.02
CA GLN A 251 3.47 -15.67 26.49
C GLN A 251 4.69 -15.51 25.57
N PRO A 252 4.58 -15.56 24.22
CA PRO A 252 5.72 -15.34 23.33
C PRO A 252 6.34 -13.93 23.43
N PHE A 253 5.53 -12.92 23.74
CA PHE A 253 5.96 -11.51 23.81
C PHE A 253 6.39 -11.09 25.22
N MET A 254 6.23 -11.96 26.22
CA MET A 254 6.73 -11.71 27.59
C MET A 254 8.26 -11.56 27.66
N THR A 255 8.98 -12.03 26.66
CA THR A 255 10.43 -11.85 26.52
C THR A 255 10.83 -10.38 26.37
N LEU A 256 9.95 -9.54 25.78
CA LEU A 256 10.17 -8.10 25.61
C LEU A 256 10.30 -7.35 26.95
N PHE A 257 9.80 -7.96 28.03
CA PHE A 257 9.77 -7.38 29.37
C PHE A 257 10.69 -8.14 30.34
N ARG A 258 11.67 -8.91 29.84
CA ARG A 258 12.70 -9.54 30.68
C ARG A 258 13.81 -8.52 30.94
N GLY A 259 13.98 -8.09 32.19
CA GLY A 259 15.05 -7.18 32.62
C GLY A 259 14.59 -5.74 32.93
N MET A 260 13.29 -5.46 32.91
CA MET A 260 12.70 -4.28 33.56
C MET A 260 12.14 -4.63 34.93
#